data_AF-A0A1I1M1Y3-F1
#
_entry.id   AF-A0A1I1M1Y3-F1
#
_cell.length_a   1.000
_cell.length_b   1.000
_cell.length_c   1.000
_cell.angle_alpha   90.00
_cell.angle_beta   90.00
_cell.angle_gamma   90.00
#
_symmetry.space_group_name_H-M   'P 1'
#
loop_
_entity.id
_entity.type
_entity.pdbx_description
1 polymer ?
#
loop_
_entity_poly.entity_id
_entity_poly.type
_entity_poly.pdbx_seq_one_letter_code
_entity_poly.pdbx_strand_id
1 'polypeptide(L)'
;MIISKAKIDKSGKALAYSSELTEEILELEEIFDLYRADHLEPLSNTTLELQQWLHGYGSTYYIAQRLKRKPQIIRKLKRLSVRLTQLQDIGGCRIIVNSNRDVNDLIGFIKQKVSTGSSFKLLKITDYRERGRDITGYRSVHMILSMAGKSLELQIRSRIQHYWAESIERTSVIYGHHLKEQEGDKAVIEYFKELSDVFYEIESGREPSIQSKISLDKLRIQAQKLIETSDKNRVFDSFVNDDIVKTLTSTQGVSESLNNWIIVFNWNTGIFTTWEEVGREPSEAVRKYIYYENQFTSAENYEVVMIGSSDIATVRQTHSHYFGIEKFDNILENLDSTIVGFQTRMDIDVGARQILGVLQRRKYWGKKGISIDTLRNHFLKDLITIESSLRSLRDKGLINMADSQSPVSLNIKKKSEIESYL
;
A
#
# COMPACT_ATOMS: atom_id res chain seq x y z
N MET A 1 2.85 -15.89 29.82
CA MET A 1 4.23 -16.14 30.30
C MET A 1 5.09 -14.97 29.87
N ILE A 2 5.84 -14.32 30.78
CA ILE A 2 6.71 -13.19 30.40
C ILE A 2 7.99 -13.77 29.79
N ILE A 3 8.17 -13.59 28.48
CA ILE A 3 9.37 -14.06 27.77
C ILE A 3 10.52 -13.06 28.00
N SER A 4 11.69 -13.55 28.39
CA SER A 4 12.86 -12.67 28.62
C SER A 4 13.41 -12.11 27.31
N LYS A 5 13.97 -10.89 27.35
CA LYS A 5 14.63 -10.26 26.19
C LYS A 5 15.74 -11.14 25.62
N ALA A 6 16.49 -11.84 26.46
CA ALA A 6 17.54 -12.76 26.03
C ALA A 6 16.96 -13.94 25.23
N LYS A 7 15.80 -14.49 25.62
CA LYS A 7 15.14 -15.58 24.88
C LYS A 7 14.59 -15.09 23.54
N ILE A 8 14.03 -13.88 23.50
CA ILE A 8 13.57 -13.21 22.26
C ILE A 8 14.74 -12.94 21.30
N ASP A 9 15.85 -12.43 21.81
CA ASP A 9 17.04 -12.17 20.97
C ASP A 9 17.66 -13.48 20.47
N LYS A 10 17.64 -14.54 21.30
CA LYS A 10 18.05 -15.90 20.90
C LYS A 10 17.18 -16.44 19.77
N SER A 11 15.85 -16.28 19.84
CA SER A 11 14.97 -16.75 18.76
C SER A 11 15.21 -16.01 17.46
N GLY A 12 15.31 -14.68 17.50
CA GLY A 12 15.65 -13.88 16.32
C GLY A 12 16.96 -14.32 15.67
N LYS A 13 17.99 -14.61 16.47
CA LYS A 13 19.28 -15.11 15.98
C LYS A 13 19.17 -16.51 15.38
N ALA A 14 18.48 -17.43 16.05
CA ALA A 14 18.31 -18.80 15.56
C ALA A 14 17.59 -18.83 14.21
N LEU A 15 16.44 -18.14 14.08
CA LEU A 15 15.69 -18.08 12.82
C LEU A 15 16.47 -17.35 11.71
N ALA A 16 17.40 -16.46 12.07
CA ALA A 16 18.23 -15.75 11.11
C ALA A 16 19.45 -16.54 10.63
N TYR A 17 20.01 -17.47 11.40
CA TYR A 17 21.30 -18.08 11.03
C TYR A 17 21.34 -19.61 11.08
N SER A 18 20.39 -20.26 11.74
CA SER A 18 20.32 -21.72 11.77
C SER A 18 19.73 -22.27 10.47
N SER A 19 20.33 -23.34 9.96
CA SER A 19 19.86 -24.07 8.77
C SER A 19 19.26 -25.44 9.08
N GLU A 20 19.53 -25.98 10.28
CA GLU A 20 19.03 -27.28 10.71
C GLU A 20 17.67 -27.14 11.39
N LEU A 21 16.77 -28.11 11.20
CA LEU A 21 15.51 -28.17 11.91
C LEU A 21 15.69 -29.01 13.17
N THR A 22 15.57 -28.38 14.34
CA THR A 22 15.67 -29.04 15.66
C THR A 22 14.47 -28.67 16.52
N GLU A 23 14.19 -29.47 17.56
CA GLU A 23 13.14 -29.16 18.55
C GLU A 23 13.37 -27.79 19.21
N GLU A 24 14.63 -27.46 19.52
CA GLU A 24 14.99 -26.14 20.03
C GLU A 24 14.63 -25.00 19.06
N ILE A 25 14.81 -25.21 17.75
CA ILE A 25 14.48 -24.19 16.75
C ILE A 25 12.98 -24.00 16.61
N LEU A 26 12.18 -25.07 16.72
CA LEU A 26 10.72 -24.99 16.75
C LEU A 26 10.23 -24.19 17.97
N GLU A 27 10.77 -24.46 19.16
CA GLU A 27 10.45 -23.68 20.36
C GLU A 27 10.83 -22.19 20.21
N LEU A 28 11.98 -21.92 19.60
CA LEU A 28 12.44 -20.55 19.35
C LEU A 28 11.55 -19.85 18.31
N GLU A 29 11.06 -20.56 17.31
CA GLU A 29 10.10 -20.03 16.34
C GLU A 29 8.78 -19.62 17.00
N GLU A 30 8.24 -20.43 17.91
CA GLU A 30 7.06 -20.05 18.69
C GLU A 30 7.30 -18.77 19.49
N ILE A 31 8.47 -18.64 20.13
CA ILE A 31 8.84 -17.44 20.89
C ILE A 31 8.96 -16.22 19.99
N PHE A 32 9.52 -16.37 18.79
CA PHE A 32 9.59 -15.32 17.80
C PHE A 32 8.19 -14.84 17.41
N ASP A 33 7.28 -15.78 17.13
CA ASP A 33 5.92 -15.47 16.72
C ASP A 33 5.11 -14.82 17.83
N LEU A 34 5.23 -15.29 19.08
CA LEU A 34 4.64 -14.64 20.25
C LEU A 34 5.18 -13.22 20.45
N TYR A 35 6.48 -13.01 20.33
CA TYR A 35 7.05 -11.66 20.47
C TYR A 35 6.56 -10.70 19.37
N ARG A 36 6.47 -11.18 18.13
CA ARG A 36 5.93 -10.41 17.01
C ARG A 36 4.45 -10.09 17.22
N ALA A 37 3.68 -11.07 17.65
CA ALA A 37 2.26 -10.97 18.00
C ALA A 37 1.95 -9.93 19.05
N ASP A 38 2.77 -9.84 20.11
CA ASP A 38 2.61 -8.85 21.18
C ASP A 38 2.65 -7.38 20.71
N HIS A 39 3.01 -7.12 19.45
CA HIS A 39 2.97 -5.77 18.88
C HIS A 39 1.60 -5.39 18.31
N LEU A 40 0.71 -6.37 18.06
CA LEU A 40 -0.57 -6.14 17.38
C LEU A 40 -1.52 -5.26 18.18
N GLU A 41 -1.68 -5.53 19.47
CA GLU A 41 -2.57 -4.75 20.33
C GLU A 41 -2.07 -3.30 20.51
N PRO A 42 -0.80 -3.03 20.89
CA PRO A 42 -0.27 -1.67 20.95
C PRO A 42 -0.37 -0.92 19.61
N LEU A 43 -0.16 -1.63 18.49
CA LEU A 43 -0.32 -1.08 17.15
C LEU A 43 -1.76 -0.68 16.85
N SER A 44 -2.72 -1.55 17.19
CA SER A 44 -4.16 -1.31 17.00
C SER A 44 -4.64 -0.13 17.83
N ASN A 45 -4.24 -0.07 19.10
CA ASN A 45 -4.60 1.04 19.98
C ASN A 45 -4.01 2.37 19.50
N THR A 46 -2.76 2.36 19.03
CA THR A 46 -2.11 3.54 18.45
C THR A 46 -2.82 4.00 17.18
N THR A 47 -3.20 3.06 16.30
CA THR A 47 -3.92 3.37 15.05
C THR A 47 -5.30 3.95 15.34
N LEU A 48 -6.03 3.40 16.31
CA LEU A 48 -7.34 3.91 16.74
C LEU A 48 -7.24 5.31 17.33
N GLU A 49 -6.25 5.57 18.19
CA GLU A 49 -6.03 6.91 18.76
C GLU A 49 -5.69 7.94 17.66
N LEU A 50 -4.83 7.56 16.70
CA LEU A 50 -4.54 8.40 15.53
C LEU A 50 -5.80 8.66 14.69
N GLN A 51 -6.63 7.64 14.43
CA GLN A 51 -7.91 7.79 13.73
C GLN A 51 -8.85 8.74 14.46
N GLN A 52 -8.96 8.64 15.78
CA GLN A 52 -9.77 9.54 16.60
C GLN A 52 -9.29 10.99 16.51
N TRP A 53 -7.98 11.22 16.54
CA TRP A 53 -7.45 12.58 16.35
C TRP A 53 -7.72 13.13 14.96
N LEU A 54 -7.66 12.26 13.95
CA LEU A 54 -7.88 12.63 12.55
C LEU A 54 -9.36 12.81 12.20
N HIS A 55 -10.27 12.40 13.09
CA HIS A 55 -11.69 12.70 12.95
C HIS A 55 -11.88 14.23 13.02
N GLY A 56 -12.22 14.83 11.86
CA GLY A 56 -12.34 16.29 11.74
C GLY A 56 -11.06 17.03 11.35
N TYR A 57 -9.98 16.34 10.95
CA TYR A 57 -8.73 16.97 10.48
C TYR A 57 -8.90 17.84 9.21
N GLY A 58 -10.02 17.70 8.48
CA GLY A 58 -10.40 18.61 7.39
C GLY A 58 -9.75 18.29 6.03
N SER A 59 -8.86 17.30 5.96
CA SER A 59 -8.21 16.83 4.72
C SER A 59 -8.42 15.32 4.52
N THR A 60 -8.44 14.89 3.26
CA THR A 60 -8.50 13.46 2.91
C THR A 60 -7.21 12.75 3.33
N TYR A 61 -7.35 11.62 4.01
CA TYR A 61 -6.23 10.77 4.39
C TYR A 61 -6.62 9.29 4.29
N TYR A 62 -5.62 8.43 4.17
CA TYR A 62 -5.75 6.98 4.31
C TYR A 62 -4.87 6.52 5.45
N ILE A 63 -5.40 5.69 6.34
CA ILE A 63 -4.65 5.10 7.45
C ILE A 63 -4.83 3.59 7.50
N ALA A 64 -3.72 2.87 7.57
CA ALA A 64 -3.73 1.44 7.77
C ALA A 64 -2.54 1.02 8.63
N GLN A 65 -2.73 -0.04 9.39
CA GLN A 65 -1.66 -0.73 10.10
C GLN A 65 -1.24 -2.01 9.36
N ARG A 66 0.00 -2.41 9.58
CA ARG A 66 0.56 -3.65 9.07
C ARG A 66 1.50 -4.25 10.10
N LEU A 67 1.32 -5.54 10.40
CA LEU A 67 2.31 -6.28 11.15
C LEU A 67 3.41 -6.77 10.21
N LYS A 68 4.67 -6.59 10.60
CA LYS A 68 5.78 -6.99 9.74
C LYS A 68 5.86 -8.51 9.60
N ARG A 69 6.08 -8.96 8.37
CA ARG A 69 6.16 -10.39 8.03
C ARG A 69 7.42 -11.05 8.60
N LYS A 70 7.33 -12.33 9.00
CA LYS A 70 8.46 -13.10 9.54
C LYS A 70 9.68 -13.12 8.58
N PRO A 71 9.53 -13.40 7.27
CA PRO A 71 10.66 -13.35 6.33
C PRO A 71 11.33 -11.97 6.24
N GLN A 72 10.57 -10.88 6.33
CA GLN A 72 11.09 -9.51 6.30
C GLN A 72 11.88 -9.16 7.58
N ILE A 73 11.44 -9.67 8.73
CA ILE A 73 12.17 -9.50 10.00
C ILE A 73 13.49 -10.27 9.92
N ILE A 74 13.45 -11.55 9.53
CA ILE A 74 14.64 -12.40 9.39
C ILE A 74 15.67 -11.78 8.44
N ARG A 75 15.25 -11.31 7.26
CA ARG A 75 16.14 -10.59 6.34
C ARG A 75 16.78 -9.35 6.96
N LYS A 76 16.00 -8.56 7.70
CA LYS A 76 16.51 -7.36 8.37
C LYS A 76 17.53 -7.69 9.46
N LEU A 77 17.31 -8.77 10.23
CA LEU A 77 18.28 -9.26 11.21
C LEU A 77 19.60 -9.68 10.53
N LYS A 78 19.52 -10.45 9.44
CA LYS A 78 20.69 -10.88 8.66
C LYS A 78 21.50 -9.68 8.13
N ARG A 79 20.82 -8.69 7.54
CA ARG A 79 21.48 -7.54 6.87
C ARG A 79 22.09 -6.54 7.85
N LEU A 80 21.39 -6.24 8.95
CA LEU A 80 21.81 -5.19 9.88
C LEU A 80 22.61 -5.74 11.08
N SER A 81 22.65 -7.05 11.26
CA SER A 81 23.31 -7.73 12.40
C SER A 81 22.86 -7.17 13.76
N VAL A 82 21.58 -6.80 13.85
CA VAL A 82 20.94 -6.29 15.07
C VAL A 82 20.13 -7.37 15.78
N ARG A 83 19.83 -7.17 17.05
CA ARG A 83 18.99 -8.08 17.84
C ARG A 83 17.50 -7.84 17.55
N LEU A 84 16.68 -8.88 17.72
CA LEU A 84 15.24 -8.79 17.48
C LEU A 84 14.57 -7.71 18.33
N THR A 85 14.94 -7.60 19.61
CA THR A 85 14.40 -6.56 20.51
C THR A 85 14.83 -5.13 20.17
N GLN A 86 15.79 -4.95 19.25
CA GLN A 86 16.22 -3.63 18.77
C GLN A 86 15.46 -3.17 17.52
N LEU A 87 14.66 -4.03 16.89
CA LEU A 87 13.85 -3.65 15.74
C LEU A 87 12.69 -2.76 16.17
N GLN A 88 12.58 -1.60 15.53
CA GLN A 88 11.55 -0.60 15.84
C GLN A 88 10.31 -0.67 14.96
N ASP A 89 10.36 -1.45 13.88
CA ASP A 89 9.36 -1.51 12.81
C ASP A 89 8.64 -2.86 12.72
N ILE A 90 8.44 -3.53 13.86
CA ILE A 90 7.67 -4.78 13.93
C ILE A 90 6.18 -4.47 13.72
N GLY A 91 5.65 -3.48 14.44
CA GLY A 91 4.32 -2.91 14.19
C GLY A 91 4.45 -1.60 13.43
N GLY A 92 3.83 -1.52 12.25
CA GLY A 92 3.87 -0.33 11.40
C GLY A 92 2.48 0.25 11.17
N CYS A 93 2.37 1.57 11.27
CA CYS A 93 1.19 2.33 10.84
C CYS A 93 1.59 3.23 9.67
N ARG A 94 0.70 3.42 8.70
CA ARG A 94 0.94 4.28 7.54
C ARG A 94 -0.21 5.26 7.40
N ILE A 95 0.12 6.54 7.28
CA ILE A 95 -0.81 7.60 6.90
C ILE A 95 -0.39 8.16 5.55
N ILE A 96 -1.31 8.17 4.59
CA ILE A 96 -1.13 8.76 3.26
C ILE A 96 -2.01 10.00 3.17
N VAL A 97 -1.40 11.12 2.82
CA VAL A 97 -2.06 12.42 2.62
C VAL A 97 -1.77 12.94 1.21
N ASN A 98 -2.47 13.98 0.77
CA ASN A 98 -2.41 14.42 -0.62
C ASN A 98 -1.03 14.97 -1.02
N SER A 99 -0.46 15.88 -0.22
CA SER A 99 0.74 16.64 -0.59
C SER A 99 1.80 16.70 0.52
N ASN A 100 2.99 17.20 0.18
CA ASN A 100 4.04 17.46 1.16
C ASN A 100 3.68 18.51 2.21
N ARG A 101 2.82 19.46 1.85
CA ARG A 101 2.26 20.42 2.79
C ARG A 101 1.42 19.70 3.85
N ASP A 102 0.51 18.83 3.42
CA ASP A 102 -0.33 18.05 4.35
C ASP A 102 0.51 17.15 5.26
N VAL A 103 1.64 16.62 4.75
CA VAL A 103 2.59 15.86 5.60
C VAL A 103 3.15 16.76 6.71
N ASN A 104 3.54 18.00 6.40
CA ASN A 104 4.05 18.95 7.40
C ASN A 104 3.00 19.33 8.42
N ASP A 105 1.78 19.63 7.95
CA ASP A 105 0.65 20.00 8.79
C ASP A 105 0.30 18.84 9.74
N LEU A 106 0.33 17.59 9.25
CA LEU A 106 0.07 16.40 10.05
C LEU A 106 1.17 16.14 11.08
N ILE A 107 2.44 16.37 10.75
CA ILE A 107 3.54 16.27 11.71
C ILE A 107 3.35 17.25 12.87
N GLY A 108 3.01 18.51 12.55
CA GLY A 108 2.73 19.55 13.54
C GLY A 108 1.56 19.15 14.44
N PHE A 109 0.47 18.69 13.83
CA PHE A 109 -0.74 18.24 14.52
C PHE A 109 -0.45 17.07 15.48
N ILE A 110 0.25 16.03 15.03
CA ILE A 110 0.60 14.87 15.88
C ILE A 110 1.49 15.32 17.06
N LYS A 111 2.50 16.16 16.81
CA LYS A 111 3.36 16.70 17.88
C LYS A 111 2.54 17.46 18.93
N GLN A 112 1.60 18.29 18.48
CA GLN A 112 0.71 19.04 19.37
C GLN A 112 -0.14 18.08 20.21
N LYS A 113 -0.81 17.11 19.58
CA LYS A 113 -1.66 16.14 20.30
C LYS A 113 -0.89 15.33 21.33
N VAL A 114 0.30 14.85 20.97
CA VAL A 114 1.19 14.15 21.92
C VAL A 114 1.58 15.04 23.10
N SER A 115 1.82 16.34 22.88
CA SER A 115 2.16 17.27 23.97
C SER A 115 0.99 17.57 24.91
N THR A 116 -0.26 17.46 24.43
CA THR A 116 -1.47 17.68 25.25
C THR A 116 -1.95 16.44 25.99
N GLY A 117 -1.34 15.28 25.72
CA GLY A 117 -1.68 13.99 26.30
C GLY A 117 -2.02 12.96 25.23
N SER A 118 -1.33 11.83 25.27
CA SER A 118 -1.54 10.68 24.39
C SER A 118 -1.24 9.38 25.12
N SER A 119 -1.81 8.27 24.65
CA SER A 119 -1.56 6.95 25.24
C SER A 119 -0.18 6.40 24.85
N PHE A 120 0.39 6.88 23.75
CA PHE A 120 1.73 6.56 23.29
C PHE A 120 2.71 7.74 23.45
N LYS A 121 4.02 7.47 23.39
CA LYS A 121 5.09 8.47 23.40
C LYS A 121 5.73 8.60 22.02
N LEU A 122 6.06 9.82 21.62
CA LEU A 122 6.86 10.10 20.42
C LEU A 122 8.35 10.08 20.79
N LEU A 123 9.11 9.10 20.28
CA LEU A 123 10.52 8.91 20.61
C LEU A 123 11.47 9.60 19.62
N LYS A 124 11.17 9.50 18.33
CA LYS A 124 12.05 10.02 17.26
C LYS A 124 11.24 10.38 16.02
N ILE A 125 11.68 11.40 15.30
CA ILE A 125 11.22 11.71 13.95
C ILE A 125 12.43 11.70 13.03
N THR A 126 12.27 11.14 11.84
CA THR A 126 13.29 11.19 10.77
C THR A 126 12.60 11.49 9.46
N ASP A 127 13.02 12.57 8.81
CA ASP A 127 12.46 13.02 7.53
C ASP A 127 13.40 12.61 6.40
N TYR A 128 12.93 11.69 5.54
CA TYR A 128 13.69 11.23 4.37
C TYR A 128 13.28 11.96 3.08
N ARG A 129 12.40 12.96 3.12
CA ARG A 129 11.80 13.53 1.89
C ARG A 129 12.74 14.47 1.13
N GLU A 130 13.66 15.14 1.80
CA GLU A 130 14.56 16.10 1.14
C GLU A 130 15.65 15.42 0.31
N ARG A 131 16.30 14.39 0.87
CA ARG A 131 17.45 13.71 0.22
C ARG A 131 17.11 12.32 -0.31
N GLY A 132 15.91 11.82 0.00
CA GLY A 132 15.64 10.39 -0.12
C GLY A 132 16.51 9.56 0.83
N ARG A 133 16.37 8.24 0.75
CA ARG A 133 17.47 7.35 1.14
C ARG A 133 18.46 7.32 -0.03
N ASP A 134 19.71 7.70 0.26
CA ASP A 134 20.80 7.99 -0.70
C ASP A 134 20.93 7.03 -1.88
N ILE A 135 20.55 5.77 -1.67
CA ILE A 135 20.75 4.68 -2.63
C ILE A 135 19.47 4.34 -3.39
N THR A 136 18.31 4.32 -2.71
CA THR A 136 17.07 3.82 -3.32
C THR A 136 16.18 4.92 -3.85
N GLY A 137 16.29 6.16 -3.38
CA GLY A 137 15.29 7.21 -3.64
C GLY A 137 14.05 7.11 -2.74
N TYR A 138 14.06 6.29 -1.69
CA TYR A 138 12.92 6.18 -0.79
C TYR A 138 12.66 7.48 0.00
N ARG A 139 11.42 8.00 -0.04
CA ARG A 139 10.99 9.24 0.63
C ARG A 139 9.74 9.02 1.49
N SER A 140 9.79 9.48 2.74
CA SER A 140 8.70 9.46 3.74
C SER A 140 9.18 10.12 5.02
N VAL A 141 8.26 10.51 5.90
CA VAL A 141 8.58 10.82 7.30
C VAL A 141 8.31 9.61 8.16
N HIS A 142 9.28 9.25 8.99
CA HIS A 142 9.20 8.16 9.96
C HIS A 142 9.12 8.73 11.37
N MET A 143 8.08 8.37 12.11
CA MET A 143 7.94 8.65 13.53
C MET A 143 8.02 7.34 14.32
N ILE A 144 8.97 7.25 15.25
CA ILE A 144 9.07 6.11 16.16
C ILE A 144 8.24 6.44 17.39
N LEU A 145 7.24 5.61 17.64
CA LEU A 145 6.30 5.71 18.75
C LEU A 145 6.58 4.61 19.77
N SER A 146 6.25 4.84 21.03
CA SER A 146 6.24 3.79 22.06
C SER A 146 4.90 3.71 22.76
N MET A 147 4.32 2.51 22.75
CA MET A 147 3.02 2.19 23.36
C MET A 147 3.17 0.87 24.12
N ALA A 148 2.75 0.85 25.39
CA ALA A 148 2.86 -0.33 26.27
C ALA A 148 4.26 -1.01 26.25
N GLY A 149 5.34 -0.22 26.17
CA GLY A 149 6.72 -0.71 26.13
C GLY A 149 7.16 -1.35 24.80
N LYS A 150 6.31 -1.35 23.77
CA LYS A 150 6.65 -1.75 22.40
C LYS A 150 7.01 -0.52 21.56
N SER A 151 7.89 -0.72 20.58
CA SER A 151 8.24 0.30 19.58
C SER A 151 7.40 0.09 18.34
N LEU A 152 6.84 1.17 17.80
CA LEU A 152 6.00 1.18 16.60
C LEU A 152 6.54 2.23 15.64
N GLU A 153 6.41 2.00 14.34
CA GLU A 153 6.81 2.95 13.30
C GLU A 153 5.56 3.51 12.61
N LEU A 154 5.36 4.83 12.70
CA LEU A 154 4.39 5.56 11.89
C LEU A 154 5.10 6.16 10.67
N GLN A 155 4.65 5.77 9.48
CA GLN A 155 5.11 6.30 8.20
C GLN A 155 4.08 7.30 7.66
N ILE A 156 4.51 8.54 7.44
CA ILE A 156 3.67 9.56 6.80
C ILE A 156 4.21 9.81 5.40
N ARG A 157 3.33 9.76 4.40
CA ARG A 157 3.68 9.90 2.99
C ARG A 157 2.68 10.81 2.27
N SER A 158 3.18 11.58 1.31
CA SER A 158 2.31 12.12 0.26
C SER A 158 1.83 10.99 -0.67
N ARG A 159 0.83 11.28 -1.51
CA ARG A 159 0.39 10.35 -2.56
C ARG A 159 1.52 9.99 -3.53
N ILE A 160 2.36 10.95 -3.92
CA ILE A 160 3.51 10.75 -4.83
C ILE A 160 4.53 9.80 -4.19
N GLN A 161 4.88 10.05 -2.93
CA GLN A 161 5.82 9.21 -2.17
C GLN A 161 5.29 7.78 -2.00
N HIS A 162 3.99 7.64 -1.73
CA HIS A 162 3.35 6.35 -1.62
C HIS A 162 3.35 5.60 -2.95
N TYR A 163 2.97 6.27 -4.05
CA TYR A 163 3.03 5.70 -5.39
C TYR A 163 4.43 5.18 -5.75
N TRP A 164 5.46 5.98 -5.51
CA TRP A 164 6.84 5.56 -5.70
C TRP A 164 7.17 4.32 -4.89
N ALA A 165 6.82 4.32 -3.59
CA ALA A 165 7.15 3.26 -2.66
C ALA A 165 6.45 1.93 -2.98
N GLU A 166 5.26 1.96 -3.58
CA GLU A 166 4.52 0.79 -4.04
C GLU A 166 5.04 0.31 -5.42
N SER A 167 5.43 1.24 -6.29
CA SER A 167 5.96 0.91 -7.64
C SER A 167 7.25 0.10 -7.57
N ILE A 168 8.19 0.48 -6.70
CA ILE A 168 9.43 -0.28 -6.50
C ILE A 168 9.18 -1.62 -5.79
N GLU A 169 8.16 -1.75 -4.93
CA GLU A 169 7.80 -3.04 -4.30
C GLU A 169 7.23 -3.99 -5.34
N ARG A 170 6.28 -3.52 -6.16
CA ARG A 170 5.73 -4.30 -7.28
C ARG A 170 6.84 -4.76 -8.22
N THR A 171 7.74 -3.85 -8.59
CA THR A 171 8.85 -4.16 -9.49
C THR A 171 9.84 -5.13 -8.85
N SER A 172 10.11 -5.01 -7.54
CA SER A 172 10.97 -5.95 -6.82
C SER A 172 10.46 -7.38 -6.93
N VAL A 173 9.14 -7.57 -6.92
CA VAL A 173 8.56 -8.91 -7.02
C VAL A 173 8.57 -9.44 -8.45
N ILE A 174 8.17 -8.63 -9.42
CA ILE A 174 8.20 -9.01 -10.85
C ILE A 174 9.63 -9.37 -11.27
N TYR A 175 10.59 -8.52 -10.91
CA TYR A 175 12.00 -8.69 -11.22
C TYR A 175 12.67 -9.82 -10.40
N GLY A 176 12.06 -10.24 -9.31
CA GLY A 176 12.60 -11.28 -8.42
C GLY A 176 13.80 -10.83 -7.57
N HIS A 177 13.93 -9.53 -7.33
CA HIS A 177 15.03 -8.93 -6.58
C HIS A 177 14.52 -7.88 -5.60
N HIS A 178 15.04 -7.87 -4.37
CA HIS A 178 14.69 -6.86 -3.38
C HIS A 178 15.37 -5.50 -3.65
N LEU A 179 14.83 -4.71 -4.57
CA LEU A 179 15.43 -3.44 -5.04
C LEU A 179 15.68 -2.43 -3.91
N LYS A 180 14.76 -2.32 -2.92
CA LYS A 180 14.96 -1.45 -1.75
C LYS A 180 16.12 -1.89 -0.86
N GLU A 181 16.58 -3.12 -1.03
CA GLU A 181 17.71 -3.72 -0.32
C GLU A 181 18.98 -3.72 -1.17
N GLN A 182 18.96 -3.04 -2.31
CA GLN A 182 20.04 -2.97 -3.31
C GLN A 182 20.34 -4.31 -3.98
N GLU A 183 19.36 -5.20 -4.02
CA GLU A 183 19.45 -6.41 -4.82
C GLU A 183 18.96 -6.12 -6.25
N GLY A 184 19.66 -6.67 -7.25
CA GLY A 184 19.33 -6.49 -8.67
C GLY A 184 20.33 -5.61 -9.43
N ASP A 185 20.05 -5.37 -10.71
CA ASP A 185 20.92 -4.54 -11.55
C ASP A 185 20.89 -3.06 -11.12
N LYS A 186 22.06 -2.42 -11.16
CA LYS A 186 22.24 -1.01 -10.78
C LYS A 186 21.37 -0.08 -11.62
N ALA A 187 21.18 -0.35 -12.91
CA ALA A 187 20.37 0.49 -13.79
C ALA A 187 18.89 0.51 -13.36
N VAL A 188 18.38 -0.60 -12.81
CA VAL A 188 17.00 -0.66 -12.29
C VAL A 188 16.89 0.16 -11.00
N ILE A 189 17.89 0.08 -10.12
CA ILE A 189 17.93 0.87 -8.88
C ILE A 189 18.08 2.37 -9.20
N GLU A 190 18.94 2.71 -10.15
CA GLU A 190 19.16 4.08 -10.64
C GLU A 190 17.89 4.67 -11.27
N TYR A 191 17.14 3.89 -12.05
CA TYR A 191 15.83 4.32 -12.55
C TYR A 191 14.91 4.77 -11.41
N PHE A 192 14.79 3.98 -10.34
CA PHE A 192 13.93 4.33 -9.21
C PHE A 192 14.43 5.54 -8.43
N LYS A 193 15.76 5.69 -8.31
CA LYS A 193 16.37 6.87 -7.71
C LYS A 193 16.03 8.13 -8.51
N GLU A 194 16.24 8.12 -9.82
CA GLU A 194 15.90 9.27 -10.68
C GLU A 194 14.41 9.56 -10.73
N LEU A 195 13.56 8.52 -10.70
CA LEU A 195 12.11 8.69 -10.58
C LEU A 195 11.74 9.41 -9.28
N SER A 196 12.42 9.09 -8.17
CA SER A 196 12.22 9.79 -6.90
C SER A 196 12.61 11.26 -7.00
N ASP A 197 13.73 11.57 -7.64
CA ASP A 197 14.25 12.93 -7.77
C ASP A 197 13.35 13.79 -8.66
N VAL A 198 12.85 13.23 -9.77
CA VAL A 198 11.82 13.87 -10.60
C VAL A 198 10.54 14.14 -9.81
N PHE A 199 10.09 13.17 -9.00
CA PHE A 199 8.95 13.37 -8.12
C PHE A 199 9.18 14.42 -7.04
N TYR A 200 10.40 14.55 -6.54
CA TYR A 200 10.76 15.59 -5.56
C TYR A 200 10.61 17.00 -6.15
N GLU A 201 11.04 17.19 -7.41
CA GLU A 201 10.86 18.46 -8.12
C GLU A 201 9.37 18.82 -8.24
N ILE A 202 8.55 17.86 -8.69
CA ILE A 202 7.10 18.04 -8.84
C ILE A 202 6.44 18.37 -7.50
N GLU A 203 6.76 17.64 -6.43
CA GLU A 203 6.22 17.88 -5.09
C GLU A 203 6.65 19.24 -4.51
N SER A 204 7.75 19.79 -5.01
CA SER A 204 8.25 21.11 -4.62
C SER A 204 7.67 22.23 -5.49
N GLY A 205 6.75 21.92 -6.41
CA GLY A 205 6.14 22.88 -7.33
C GLY A 205 7.10 23.36 -8.44
N ARG A 206 8.19 22.62 -8.69
CA ARG A 206 9.16 22.91 -9.76
C ARG A 206 8.93 21.96 -10.94
N GLU A 207 9.26 22.41 -12.13
CA GLU A 207 9.24 21.55 -13.31
C GLU A 207 10.56 20.77 -13.43
N PRO A 208 10.50 19.43 -13.58
CA PRO A 208 11.71 18.65 -13.85
C PRO A 208 12.38 19.11 -15.14
N SER A 209 13.71 19.21 -15.13
CA SER A 209 14.48 19.62 -16.30
C SER A 209 14.29 18.65 -17.47
N ILE A 210 14.37 19.16 -18.72
CA ILE A 210 14.31 18.32 -19.92
C ILE A 210 15.37 17.21 -19.88
N GLN A 211 16.57 17.52 -19.38
CA GLN A 211 17.65 16.55 -19.27
C GLN A 211 17.31 15.42 -18.29
N SER A 212 16.70 15.74 -17.14
CA SER A 212 16.24 14.75 -16.15
C SER A 212 15.18 13.83 -16.75
N LYS A 213 14.22 14.38 -17.51
CA LYS A 213 13.18 13.59 -18.19
C LYS A 213 13.78 12.62 -19.22
N ILE A 214 14.69 13.10 -20.07
CA ILE A 214 15.39 12.27 -21.07
C ILE A 214 16.22 11.17 -20.38
N SER A 215 16.92 11.50 -19.29
CA SER A 215 17.71 10.54 -18.53
C SER A 215 16.84 9.44 -17.93
N LEU A 216 15.73 9.82 -17.29
CA LEU A 216 14.76 8.91 -16.71
C LEU A 216 14.19 7.94 -17.78
N ASP A 217 13.86 8.44 -18.96
CA ASP A 217 13.35 7.61 -20.05
C ASP A 217 14.37 6.61 -20.58
N LYS A 218 15.64 7.01 -20.70
CA LYS A 218 16.72 6.08 -21.08
C LYS A 218 16.88 4.98 -20.03
N LEU A 219 16.93 5.34 -18.76
CA LEU A 219 17.02 4.40 -17.64
C LEU A 219 15.80 3.47 -17.60
N ARG A 220 14.60 3.98 -17.89
CA ARG A 220 13.37 3.19 -17.97
C ARG A 220 13.47 2.09 -19.01
N ILE A 221 13.88 2.43 -20.24
CA ILE A 221 14.03 1.46 -21.33
C ILE A 221 15.07 0.40 -20.99
N GLN A 222 16.21 0.81 -20.42
CA GLN A 222 17.26 -0.11 -20.00
C GLN A 222 16.79 -1.04 -18.87
N ALA A 223 16.18 -0.49 -17.83
CA ALA A 223 15.66 -1.23 -16.69
C ALA A 223 14.57 -2.21 -17.11
N GLN A 224 13.67 -1.80 -17.99
CA GLN A 224 12.62 -2.68 -18.54
C GLN A 224 13.23 -3.89 -19.27
N LYS A 225 14.21 -3.66 -20.16
CA LYS A 225 14.91 -4.75 -20.85
C LYS A 225 15.56 -5.71 -19.87
N LEU A 226 16.25 -5.20 -18.85
CA LEU A 226 16.91 -6.03 -17.82
C LEU A 226 15.91 -6.87 -17.03
N ILE A 227 14.75 -6.30 -16.67
CA ILE A 227 13.69 -7.00 -15.96
C ILE A 227 13.12 -8.12 -16.85
N GLU A 228 12.82 -7.82 -18.11
CA GLU A 228 12.25 -8.78 -19.07
C GLU A 228 13.20 -9.96 -19.35
N THR A 229 14.51 -9.70 -19.44
CA THR A 229 15.53 -10.72 -19.70
C THR A 229 15.99 -11.48 -18.45
N SER A 230 15.50 -11.13 -17.26
CA SER A 230 15.92 -11.79 -16.03
C SER A 230 15.41 -13.24 -15.99
N ASP A 231 16.29 -14.20 -15.70
CA ASP A 231 15.89 -15.60 -15.45
C ASP A 231 14.96 -15.74 -14.23
N LYS A 232 14.94 -14.72 -13.37
CA LYS A 232 14.03 -14.60 -12.23
C LYS A 232 12.78 -13.78 -12.53
N ASN A 233 12.58 -13.34 -13.78
CA ASN A 233 11.37 -12.65 -14.18
C ASN A 233 10.20 -13.60 -13.97
N ARG A 234 9.32 -13.24 -13.05
CA ARG A 234 8.12 -13.99 -12.81
C ARG A 234 7.05 -13.42 -13.74
N VAL A 235 6.88 -14.07 -14.88
CA VAL A 235 5.83 -13.72 -15.84
C VAL A 235 4.49 -14.01 -15.17
N PHE A 236 3.77 -12.97 -14.76
CA PHE A 236 2.44 -13.13 -14.17
C PHE A 236 1.39 -12.77 -15.22
N ASP A 237 0.77 -13.78 -15.83
CA ASP A 237 -0.54 -13.62 -16.47
C ASP A 237 -1.61 -13.56 -15.37
N SER A 238 -1.63 -12.44 -14.63
CA SER A 238 -2.53 -12.28 -13.50
C SER A 238 -3.82 -11.57 -13.90
N PHE A 239 -4.94 -12.28 -13.82
CA PHE A 239 -6.24 -11.65 -13.68
C PHE A 239 -6.43 -11.26 -12.21
N VAL A 240 -6.62 -9.97 -11.92
CA VAL A 240 -7.08 -9.57 -10.59
C VAL A 240 -8.44 -10.23 -10.38
N ASN A 241 -8.52 -11.11 -9.37
CA ASN A 241 -9.79 -11.70 -8.98
C ASN A 241 -10.63 -10.64 -8.28
N ASP A 242 -11.36 -9.86 -9.09
CA ASP A 242 -12.29 -8.82 -8.68
C ASP A 242 -13.32 -9.35 -7.67
N ASP A 243 -13.58 -10.66 -7.63
CA ASP A 243 -14.50 -11.29 -6.69
C ASP A 243 -14.00 -11.23 -5.24
N ILE A 244 -12.69 -11.24 -5.00
CA ILE A 244 -12.14 -11.06 -3.64
C ILE A 244 -12.39 -9.63 -3.16
N VAL A 245 -12.19 -8.64 -4.02
CA VAL A 245 -12.47 -7.23 -3.70
C VAL A 245 -13.96 -7.01 -3.46
N LYS A 246 -14.83 -7.60 -4.28
CA LYS A 246 -16.29 -7.54 -4.10
C LYS A 246 -16.70 -8.18 -2.77
N THR A 247 -16.17 -9.36 -2.45
CA THR A 247 -16.53 -10.09 -1.23
C THR A 247 -16.03 -9.37 0.02
N LEU A 248 -14.82 -8.79 -0.03
CA LEU A 248 -14.30 -7.95 1.06
C LEU A 248 -15.16 -6.70 1.29
N THR A 249 -15.72 -6.13 0.21
CA THR A 249 -16.61 -4.97 0.29
C THR A 249 -18.00 -5.36 0.81
N SER A 250 -18.52 -6.54 0.45
CA SER A 250 -19.84 -7.01 0.89
C SER A 250 -19.88 -7.54 2.32
N THR A 251 -18.74 -7.91 2.89
CA THR A 251 -18.63 -8.43 4.27
C THR A 251 -18.56 -7.30 5.31
N GLN A 252 -18.43 -6.04 4.87
CA GLN A 252 -18.49 -4.90 5.78
C GLN A 252 -19.87 -4.75 6.43
N GLY A 253 -19.94 -5.09 7.72
CA GLY A 253 -20.93 -4.47 8.61
C GLY A 253 -20.63 -2.97 8.75
N VAL A 254 -21.66 -2.17 9.04
CA VAL A 254 -21.60 -0.71 9.25
C VAL A 254 -20.90 -0.37 10.57
N SER A 255 -19.70 -0.89 10.79
CA SER A 255 -18.92 -0.70 12.00
C SER A 255 -17.73 0.18 11.70
N GLU A 256 -17.63 1.33 12.37
CA GLU A 256 -16.46 2.23 12.36
C GLU A 256 -15.21 1.59 13.01
N SER A 257 -15.26 0.29 13.29
CA SER A 257 -14.20 -0.45 13.98
C SER A 257 -13.05 -0.79 13.03
N LEU A 258 -11.82 -0.43 13.40
CA LEU A 258 -10.60 -1.06 12.89
C LEU A 258 -10.73 -2.59 12.95
N ASN A 259 -10.69 -3.25 11.79
CA ASN A 259 -10.68 -4.70 11.64
C ASN A 259 -9.31 -5.14 11.10
N ASN A 260 -8.93 -6.40 11.34
CA ASN A 260 -7.72 -6.99 10.78
C ASN A 260 -8.11 -7.96 9.66
N TRP A 261 -7.40 -7.92 8.54
CA TRP A 261 -7.53 -8.87 7.45
C TRP A 261 -6.21 -9.59 7.24
N ILE A 262 -6.30 -10.92 7.15
CA ILE A 262 -5.23 -11.75 6.63
C ILE A 262 -5.49 -11.92 5.15
N ILE A 263 -4.49 -11.63 4.33
CA ILE A 263 -4.55 -11.74 2.89
C ILE A 263 -3.42 -12.66 2.43
N VAL A 264 -3.75 -13.65 1.60
CA VAL A 264 -2.81 -14.56 0.97
C VAL A 264 -2.72 -14.25 -0.51
N PHE A 265 -1.54 -13.85 -0.93
CA PHE A 265 -1.23 -13.56 -2.33
C PHE A 265 -0.30 -14.62 -2.89
N ASN A 266 -0.65 -15.24 -4.02
CA ASN A 266 0.23 -16.14 -4.74
C ASN A 266 0.98 -15.32 -5.78
N TRP A 267 2.28 -15.13 -5.56
CA TRP A 267 3.07 -14.40 -6.53
C TRP A 267 3.12 -15.17 -7.84
N ASN A 268 3.37 -16.48 -7.89
CA ASN A 268 3.50 -17.24 -9.16
C ASN A 268 2.39 -16.98 -10.19
N THR A 269 1.15 -16.77 -9.72
CA THR A 269 -0.02 -16.52 -10.56
C THR A 269 -0.49 -15.06 -10.51
N GLY A 270 0.09 -14.24 -9.62
CA GLY A 270 -0.30 -12.87 -9.35
C GLY A 270 -1.75 -12.69 -8.88
N ILE A 271 -2.32 -13.70 -8.21
CA ILE A 271 -3.71 -13.65 -7.71
C ILE A 271 -3.78 -13.75 -6.19
N PHE A 272 -4.79 -13.13 -5.61
CA PHE A 272 -5.20 -13.41 -4.25
C PHE A 272 -5.78 -14.83 -4.19
N THR A 273 -5.22 -15.65 -3.30
CA THR A 273 -5.64 -17.04 -3.11
C THR A 273 -6.80 -17.12 -2.13
N THR A 274 -6.69 -16.41 -1.02
CA THR A 274 -7.71 -16.37 0.03
C THR A 274 -7.51 -15.15 0.92
N TRP A 275 -8.52 -14.81 1.69
CA TRP A 275 -8.47 -13.79 2.72
C TRP A 275 -9.38 -14.20 3.88
N GLU A 276 -9.10 -13.66 5.06
CA GLU A 276 -9.93 -13.85 6.23
C GLU A 276 -9.98 -12.56 7.06
N GLU A 277 -11.19 -12.12 7.39
CA GLU A 277 -11.36 -11.10 8.42
C GLU A 277 -11.18 -11.74 9.80
N VAL A 278 -10.30 -11.14 10.59
CA VAL A 278 -10.06 -11.58 11.95
C VAL A 278 -10.45 -10.49 12.93
N GLY A 279 -11.11 -10.91 13.99
CA GLY A 279 -11.53 -10.04 15.07
C GLY A 279 -10.35 -9.35 15.77
N ARG A 280 -10.70 -8.52 16.73
CA ARG A 280 -9.73 -7.72 17.50
C ARG A 280 -9.04 -8.50 18.62
N GLU A 281 -9.50 -9.70 18.92
CA GLU A 281 -8.88 -10.55 19.95
C GLU A 281 -7.45 -10.90 19.50
N PRO A 282 -6.41 -10.37 20.16
CA PRO A 282 -5.05 -10.48 19.65
C PRO A 282 -4.60 -11.94 19.51
N SER A 283 -5.01 -12.82 20.42
CA SER A 283 -4.58 -14.22 20.45
C SER A 283 -5.19 -15.02 19.28
N GLU A 284 -6.45 -14.79 18.92
CA GLU A 284 -7.08 -15.38 17.73
C GLU A 284 -6.46 -14.84 16.45
N ALA A 285 -6.32 -13.50 16.32
CA ALA A 285 -5.70 -12.85 15.17
C ALA A 285 -4.30 -13.41 14.87
N VAL A 286 -3.51 -13.55 15.91
CA VAL A 286 -2.15 -14.09 15.83
C VAL A 286 -2.16 -15.57 15.47
N ARG A 287 -2.99 -16.39 16.11
CA ARG A 287 -3.06 -17.83 15.80
C ARG A 287 -3.44 -18.07 14.35
N LYS A 288 -4.43 -17.35 13.84
CA LYS A 288 -4.83 -17.42 12.42
C LYS A 288 -3.69 -16.94 11.52
N TYR A 289 -3.03 -15.84 11.85
CA TYR A 289 -1.94 -15.33 11.03
C TYR A 289 -0.75 -16.32 10.93
N ILE A 290 -0.35 -16.93 12.05
CA ILE A 290 0.67 -17.98 12.07
C ILE A 290 0.22 -19.20 11.28
N TYR A 291 -1.05 -19.61 11.43
CA TYR A 291 -1.62 -20.71 10.66
C TYR A 291 -1.47 -20.47 9.15
N TYR A 292 -1.87 -19.30 8.65
CA TYR A 292 -1.70 -18.97 7.23
C TYR A 292 -0.23 -18.89 6.81
N GLU A 293 0.66 -18.29 7.61
CA GLU A 293 2.10 -18.24 7.29
C GLU A 293 2.75 -19.63 7.21
N ASN A 294 2.27 -20.60 7.99
CA ASN A 294 2.75 -21.98 7.94
C ASN A 294 2.19 -22.76 6.73
N GLN A 295 0.94 -22.48 6.33
CA GLN A 295 0.32 -23.11 5.16
C GLN A 295 0.81 -22.53 3.83
N PHE A 296 1.13 -21.23 3.81
CA PHE A 296 1.47 -20.48 2.61
C PHE A 296 2.86 -19.86 2.74
N THR A 297 3.87 -20.61 2.31
CA THR A 297 5.27 -20.26 2.57
C THR A 297 5.82 -19.29 1.53
N SER A 298 6.77 -18.43 1.94
CA SER A 298 7.49 -17.57 0.99
C SER A 298 8.40 -18.34 0.04
N ALA A 299 8.79 -19.57 0.38
CA ALA A 299 9.60 -20.44 -0.48
C ALA A 299 8.80 -20.89 -1.71
N GLU A 300 7.49 -21.08 -1.55
CA GLU A 300 6.54 -21.40 -2.62
C GLU A 300 5.98 -20.14 -3.30
N ASN A 301 6.56 -18.98 -3.03
CA ASN A 301 6.17 -17.67 -3.54
C ASN A 301 4.78 -17.21 -3.10
N TYR A 302 4.30 -17.65 -1.94
CA TYR A 302 3.17 -17.02 -1.28
C TYR A 302 3.60 -15.85 -0.41
N GLU A 303 2.68 -14.90 -0.26
CA GLU A 303 2.81 -13.78 0.64
C GLU A 303 1.56 -13.66 1.50
N VAL A 304 1.73 -13.93 2.79
CA VAL A 304 0.71 -13.73 3.81
C VAL A 304 0.96 -12.38 4.48
N VAL A 305 -0.09 -11.57 4.57
CA VAL A 305 -0.03 -10.22 5.13
C VAL A 305 -1.21 -10.00 6.05
N MET A 306 -0.94 -9.48 7.24
CA MET A 306 -2.00 -8.96 8.11
C MET A 306 -2.04 -7.43 8.03
N ILE A 307 -3.18 -6.91 7.59
CA ILE A 307 -3.44 -5.48 7.41
C ILE A 307 -4.62 -5.10 8.30
N GLY A 308 -4.52 -3.99 9.03
CA GLY A 308 -5.66 -3.43 9.76
C GLY A 308 -6.06 -2.08 9.22
N SER A 309 -7.36 -1.86 9.06
CA SER A 309 -7.96 -0.60 8.60
C SER A 309 -9.43 -0.59 8.98
N SER A 310 -10.10 0.56 8.84
CA SER A 310 -11.54 0.69 9.05
C SER A 310 -12.36 0.36 7.81
N ASP A 311 -11.73 0.33 6.63
CA ASP A 311 -12.40 0.08 5.34
C ASP A 311 -11.44 -0.60 4.36
N ILE A 312 -11.96 -1.53 3.55
CA ILE A 312 -11.21 -2.21 2.49
C ILE A 312 -10.76 -1.25 1.40
N ALA A 313 -11.51 -0.19 1.10
CA ALA A 313 -11.05 0.80 0.13
C ALA A 313 -9.71 1.40 0.57
N THR A 314 -9.51 1.58 1.88
CA THR A 314 -8.24 2.05 2.45
C THR A 314 -7.13 1.01 2.30
N VAL A 315 -7.43 -0.29 2.42
CA VAL A 315 -6.45 -1.36 2.14
C VAL A 315 -5.98 -1.30 0.70
N ARG A 316 -6.89 -1.14 -0.27
CA ARG A 316 -6.55 -0.99 -1.70
C ARG A 316 -5.65 0.22 -1.96
N GLN A 317 -5.91 1.34 -1.29
CA GLN A 317 -5.12 2.56 -1.45
C GLN A 317 -3.75 2.45 -0.77
N THR A 318 -3.68 1.84 0.40
CA THR A 318 -2.46 1.74 1.20
C THR A 318 -1.53 0.60 0.78
N HIS A 319 -2.04 -0.41 0.08
CA HIS A 319 -1.30 -1.60 -0.35
C HIS A 319 -1.61 -1.94 -1.82
N SER A 320 -1.61 -0.92 -2.68
CA SER A 320 -2.01 -1.03 -4.09
C SER A 320 -1.12 -1.96 -4.92
N HIS A 321 0.10 -2.26 -4.48
CA HIS A 321 0.99 -3.20 -5.18
C HIS A 321 0.41 -4.61 -5.34
N TYR A 322 -0.58 -5.03 -4.53
CA TYR A 322 -1.27 -6.32 -4.71
C TYR A 322 -2.50 -6.24 -5.65
N PHE A 323 -3.07 -5.06 -5.89
CA PHE A 323 -4.36 -4.88 -6.58
C PHE A 323 -4.23 -4.31 -8.01
N GLY A 324 -3.02 -3.93 -8.44
CA GLY A 324 -2.78 -3.17 -9.68
C GLY A 324 -1.91 -3.89 -10.71
N ILE A 325 -1.98 -5.22 -10.78
CA ILE A 325 -1.25 -6.04 -11.77
C ILE A 325 -2.10 -6.22 -13.05
N GLU A 326 -3.04 -5.32 -13.32
CA GLU A 326 -4.07 -5.51 -14.34
C GLU A 326 -3.57 -5.38 -15.79
N LYS A 327 -2.38 -4.82 -16.05
CA LYS A 327 -1.81 -4.73 -17.41
C LYS A 327 -0.29 -4.76 -17.37
N PHE A 328 0.29 -5.82 -17.94
CA PHE A 328 1.73 -6.04 -18.07
C PHE A 328 2.40 -5.14 -19.12
N ASP A 329 1.63 -4.34 -19.86
CA ASP A 329 2.13 -3.60 -21.02
C ASP A 329 3.24 -2.59 -20.67
N ASN A 330 3.36 -2.16 -19.39
CA ASN A 330 4.46 -1.32 -18.90
C ASN A 330 4.79 -1.62 -17.43
N ILE A 331 5.80 -2.48 -17.18
CA ILE A 331 6.35 -2.74 -15.82
C ILE A 331 6.79 -1.43 -15.15
N LEU A 332 7.38 -0.55 -15.95
CA LEU A 332 7.82 0.80 -15.58
C LEU A 332 7.03 1.82 -16.40
N GLU A 333 6.37 2.76 -15.73
CA GLU A 333 5.54 3.77 -16.40
C GLU A 333 6.42 4.88 -16.99
N ASN A 334 6.05 5.38 -18.18
CA ASN A 334 6.63 6.59 -18.75
C ASN A 334 6.25 7.80 -17.87
N LEU A 335 7.07 8.84 -17.78
CA LEU A 335 6.83 9.99 -16.91
C LEU A 335 5.50 10.69 -17.22
N ASP A 336 5.15 10.85 -18.49
CA ASP A 336 3.86 11.45 -18.87
C ASP A 336 2.68 10.54 -18.48
N SER A 337 2.80 9.21 -18.64
CA SER A 337 1.81 8.26 -18.12
C SER A 337 1.81 8.16 -16.60
N THR A 338 2.91 8.51 -15.95
CA THR A 338 3.06 8.55 -14.49
C THR A 338 2.43 9.82 -13.95
N ILE A 339 2.62 10.98 -14.58
CA ILE A 339 2.02 12.26 -14.17
C ILE A 339 0.53 12.28 -14.52
N VAL A 340 0.16 11.85 -15.73
CA VAL A 340 -1.25 11.69 -16.14
C VAL A 340 -1.88 10.56 -15.33
N GLY A 341 -1.25 9.40 -15.17
CA GLY A 341 -1.73 8.32 -14.30
C GLY A 341 -1.78 8.70 -12.81
N PHE A 342 -0.93 9.61 -12.35
CA PHE A 342 -0.97 10.17 -11.00
C PHE A 342 -2.12 11.16 -10.84
N GLN A 343 -2.45 11.95 -11.86
CA GLN A 343 -3.66 12.78 -11.88
C GLN A 343 -4.94 11.96 -12.15
N THR A 344 -4.86 10.85 -12.89
CA THR A 344 -6.05 10.13 -13.40
C THR A 344 -6.36 8.79 -12.74
N ARG A 345 -5.41 8.10 -12.10
CA ARG A 345 -5.67 6.88 -11.28
C ARG A 345 -6.01 7.19 -9.83
N MET A 346 -5.75 8.42 -9.39
CA MET A 346 -5.88 8.82 -7.99
C MET A 346 -7.02 9.78 -7.72
N ASP A 347 -7.51 10.48 -8.75
CA ASP A 347 -8.60 11.44 -8.63
C ASP A 347 -9.97 10.77 -8.59
N ILE A 348 -10.13 9.65 -9.29
CA ILE A 348 -11.37 8.91 -9.37
C ILE A 348 -11.10 7.46 -8.98
N ASP A 349 -12.01 6.85 -8.23
CA ASP A 349 -11.89 5.46 -7.80
C ASP A 349 -12.05 4.50 -8.99
N VAL A 350 -11.75 3.21 -8.76
CA VAL A 350 -11.82 2.18 -9.81
C VAL A 350 -13.23 2.05 -10.38
N GLY A 351 -14.27 2.20 -9.56
CA GLY A 351 -15.66 2.22 -9.99
C GLY A 351 -15.97 3.37 -10.94
N ALA A 352 -15.47 4.56 -10.62
CA ALA A 352 -15.60 5.73 -11.48
C ALA A 352 -14.92 5.52 -12.83
N ARG A 353 -13.75 4.88 -12.87
CA ARG A 353 -13.06 4.52 -14.13
C ARG A 353 -13.86 3.51 -14.95
N GLN A 354 -14.42 2.48 -14.29
CA GLN A 354 -15.28 1.48 -14.94
C GLN A 354 -16.55 2.12 -15.55
N ILE A 355 -17.19 3.05 -14.83
CA ILE A 355 -18.32 3.84 -15.32
C ILE A 355 -17.93 4.62 -16.57
N LEU A 356 -16.84 5.41 -16.51
CA LEU A 356 -16.36 6.19 -17.65
C LEU A 356 -16.09 5.28 -18.86
N GLY A 357 -15.47 4.12 -18.64
CA GLY A 357 -15.14 3.16 -19.69
C GLY A 357 -16.37 2.54 -20.35
N VAL A 358 -17.40 2.19 -19.57
CA VAL A 358 -18.68 1.71 -20.12
C VAL A 358 -19.36 2.79 -20.95
N LEU A 359 -19.45 4.02 -20.41
CA LEU A 359 -20.10 5.12 -21.11
C LEU A 359 -19.37 5.50 -22.40
N GLN A 360 -18.03 5.47 -22.40
CA GLN A 360 -17.20 5.76 -23.58
C GLN A 360 -17.38 4.67 -24.64
N ARG A 361 -17.20 3.39 -24.30
CA ARG A 361 -17.33 2.25 -25.23
C ARG A 361 -18.71 2.20 -25.89
N ARG A 362 -19.76 2.53 -25.13
CA ARG A 362 -21.15 2.56 -25.59
C ARG A 362 -21.58 3.90 -26.20
N LYS A 363 -20.67 4.89 -26.25
CA LYS A 363 -20.85 6.22 -26.83
C LYS A 363 -22.01 7.02 -26.19
N TYR A 364 -22.14 6.96 -24.87
CA TYR A 364 -23.07 7.80 -24.09
C TYR A 364 -22.42 9.15 -23.78
N TRP A 365 -22.66 10.15 -24.63
CA TRP A 365 -22.08 11.49 -24.53
C TRP A 365 -23.15 12.59 -24.62
N GLY A 366 -22.97 13.68 -23.89
CA GLY A 366 -23.77 14.89 -24.01
C GLY A 366 -25.24 14.68 -23.64
N LYS A 367 -26.14 14.71 -24.64
CA LYS A 367 -27.59 14.48 -24.42
C LYS A 367 -27.98 13.00 -24.42
N LYS A 368 -27.08 12.11 -24.87
CA LYS A 368 -27.35 10.67 -24.95
C LYS A 368 -26.89 9.99 -23.66
N GLY A 369 -27.82 9.83 -22.73
CA GLY A 369 -27.58 9.17 -21.44
C GLY A 369 -28.15 7.76 -21.33
N ILE A 370 -27.79 7.08 -20.25
CA ILE A 370 -28.27 5.75 -19.86
C ILE A 370 -28.83 5.83 -18.43
N SER A 371 -29.89 5.09 -18.11
CA SER A 371 -30.39 5.04 -16.73
C SER A 371 -29.39 4.34 -15.81
N ILE A 372 -29.31 4.80 -14.56
CA ILE A 372 -28.41 4.24 -13.55
C ILE A 372 -28.75 2.76 -13.30
N ASP A 373 -30.03 2.39 -13.30
CA ASP A 373 -30.46 1.00 -13.15
C ASP A 373 -29.98 0.12 -14.30
N THR A 374 -29.98 0.62 -15.53
CA THR A 374 -29.43 -0.14 -16.67
C THR A 374 -27.91 -0.26 -16.55
N LEU A 375 -27.24 0.82 -16.15
CA LEU A 375 -25.81 0.84 -15.95
C LEU A 375 -25.38 -0.16 -14.86
N ARG A 376 -26.06 -0.14 -13.72
CA ARG A 376 -25.90 -1.06 -12.59
C ARG A 376 -26.21 -2.49 -12.99
N ASN A 377 -27.41 -2.75 -13.51
CA ASN A 377 -27.91 -4.12 -13.66
C ASN A 377 -27.43 -4.82 -14.94
N HIS A 378 -26.93 -4.11 -15.95
CA HIS A 378 -26.51 -4.75 -17.21
C HIS A 378 -25.04 -4.58 -17.55
N PHE A 379 -24.38 -3.53 -17.07
CA PHE A 379 -22.99 -3.24 -17.48
C PHE A 379 -21.99 -3.23 -16.33
N LEU A 380 -22.45 -3.00 -15.09
CA LEU A 380 -21.64 -2.89 -13.89
C LEU A 380 -22.30 -3.67 -12.73
N LYS A 381 -22.78 -4.89 -13.01
CA LYS A 381 -23.53 -5.73 -12.05
C LYS A 381 -22.83 -5.91 -10.73
N ASP A 382 -21.50 -5.89 -10.76
CA ASP A 382 -20.68 -6.20 -9.62
C ASP A 382 -20.04 -4.95 -8.97
N LEU A 383 -20.39 -3.75 -9.44
CA LEU A 383 -19.84 -2.51 -8.93
C LEU A 383 -20.64 -2.00 -7.72
N ILE A 384 -20.16 -2.31 -6.53
CA ILE A 384 -20.80 -1.95 -5.25
C ILE A 384 -20.73 -0.43 -4.99
N THR A 385 -19.66 0.24 -5.42
CA THR A 385 -19.43 1.68 -5.18
C THR A 385 -20.09 2.61 -6.19
N ILE A 386 -21.01 2.12 -7.04
CA ILE A 386 -21.53 2.89 -8.18
C ILE A 386 -22.09 4.27 -7.78
N GLU A 387 -22.76 4.38 -6.63
CA GLU A 387 -23.31 5.63 -6.11
C GLU A 387 -22.24 6.66 -5.71
N SER A 388 -21.20 6.23 -4.97
CA SER A 388 -20.10 7.12 -4.56
C SER A 388 -19.21 7.49 -5.75
N SER A 389 -19.00 6.55 -6.66
CA SER A 389 -18.27 6.76 -7.92
C SER A 389 -19.00 7.76 -8.84
N LEU A 390 -20.31 7.63 -9.02
CA LEU A 390 -21.13 8.58 -9.79
C LEU A 390 -21.10 9.97 -9.16
N ARG A 391 -21.18 10.05 -7.82
CA ARG A 391 -21.08 11.33 -7.11
C ARG A 391 -19.73 12.00 -7.37
N SER A 392 -18.63 11.27 -7.22
CA SER A 392 -17.27 11.76 -7.49
C SER A 392 -17.11 12.26 -8.94
N LEU A 393 -17.58 11.49 -9.92
CA LEU A 393 -17.53 11.88 -11.33
C LEU A 393 -18.36 13.13 -11.64
N ARG A 394 -19.53 13.27 -10.99
CA ARG A 394 -20.39 14.45 -11.14
C ARG A 394 -19.75 15.68 -10.52
N ASP A 395 -19.19 15.56 -9.33
CA ASP A 395 -18.57 16.68 -8.60
C ASP A 395 -17.33 17.19 -9.36
N LYS A 396 -16.64 16.31 -10.10
CA LYS A 396 -15.56 16.69 -11.04
C LYS A 396 -16.04 17.17 -12.41
N GLY A 397 -17.35 17.14 -12.67
CA GLY A 397 -17.97 17.55 -13.93
C GLY A 397 -17.69 16.63 -15.12
N LEU A 398 -17.18 15.41 -14.89
CA LEU A 398 -16.83 14.44 -15.93
C LEU A 398 -18.07 13.77 -16.54
N ILE A 399 -19.18 13.74 -15.80
CA ILE A 399 -20.48 13.24 -16.26
C ILE A 399 -21.55 14.32 -16.14
N ASN A 400 -22.55 14.24 -17.01
CA ASN A 400 -23.80 15.01 -16.88
C ASN A 400 -24.83 14.15 -16.17
N MET A 401 -25.28 14.61 -15.00
CA MET A 401 -26.32 13.97 -14.19
C MET A 401 -27.00 15.06 -13.34
N ALA A 402 -28.28 15.33 -13.58
CA ALA A 402 -29.00 16.42 -12.92
C ALA A 402 -29.35 16.09 -11.45
N ASP A 403 -29.78 14.86 -11.19
CA ASP A 403 -30.07 14.31 -9.87
C ASP A 403 -29.72 12.81 -9.81
N SER A 404 -29.90 12.18 -8.65
CA SER A 404 -29.54 10.77 -8.41
C SER A 404 -30.39 9.74 -9.16
N GLN A 405 -31.41 10.15 -9.93
CA GLN A 405 -32.24 9.25 -10.74
C GLN A 405 -32.17 9.56 -12.24
N SER A 406 -31.56 10.69 -12.61
CA SER A 406 -31.41 11.11 -14.00
C SER A 406 -30.50 10.19 -14.80
N PRO A 407 -30.75 10.04 -16.12
CA PRO A 407 -29.83 9.36 -17.01
C PRO A 407 -28.43 9.98 -16.98
N VAL A 408 -27.40 9.14 -16.91
CA VAL A 408 -26.01 9.56 -16.87
C VAL A 408 -25.37 9.52 -18.25
N SER A 409 -24.54 10.51 -18.57
CA SER A 409 -23.75 10.57 -19.81
C SER A 409 -22.41 11.25 -19.58
N LEU A 410 -21.44 11.02 -20.47
CA LEU A 410 -20.16 11.71 -20.44
C LEU A 410 -20.28 13.18 -20.83
N ASN A 411 -19.58 14.05 -20.12
CA ASN A 411 -19.53 15.47 -20.45
C ASN A 411 -18.64 15.70 -21.68
N ILE A 412 -19.25 16.02 -22.82
CA ILE A 412 -18.54 16.22 -24.08
C ILE A 412 -17.51 17.36 -24.04
N LYS A 413 -17.71 18.37 -23.18
CA LYS A 413 -16.77 19.49 -23.00
C LYS A 413 -15.47 19.05 -22.32
N LYS A 414 -15.49 17.92 -21.60
CA LYS A 414 -14.34 17.32 -20.93
C LYS A 414 -13.84 16.07 -21.63
N LYS A 415 -14.12 15.89 -22.93
CA LYS A 415 -13.76 14.68 -23.67
C LYS A 415 -12.29 14.30 -23.53
N SER A 416 -11.36 15.23 -23.78
CA SER A 416 -9.92 14.97 -23.69
C SER A 416 -9.46 14.61 -22.27
N GLU A 417 -10.12 15.18 -21.25
CA GLU A 417 -9.87 14.86 -19.84
C GLU A 417 -10.41 13.45 -19.50
N ILE A 418 -11.64 13.12 -19.93
CA ILE A 418 -12.24 11.79 -19.75
C ILE A 418 -11.42 10.71 -20.44
N GLU A 419 -10.90 10.99 -21.64
CA GLU A 419 -10.05 10.06 -22.40
C GLU A 419 -8.70 9.82 -21.73
N SER A 420 -8.17 10.74 -20.92
CA SER A 420 -6.95 10.50 -20.14
C SER A 420 -7.18 9.63 -18.89
N TYR A 421 -8.43 9.48 -18.46
CA TYR A 421 -8.84 8.56 -17.40
C TYR A 421 -9.06 7.13 -17.89
N LEU A 422 -9.07 6.84 -19.20
CA LEU A 422 -9.42 5.53 -19.77
C LEU A 422 -8.23 4.91 -20.47
#